data_AF-A0A0E9NR38-F1
#
_entry.id   AF-A0A0E9NR38-F1
#
_cell.length_a   1.000
_cell.length_b   1.000
_cell.length_c   1.000
_cell.angle_alpha   90.00
_cell.angle_beta   90.00
_cell.angle_gamma   90.00
#
_symmetry.space_group_name_H-M   'P 1'
#
loop_
_entity.id
_entity.type
_entity.pdbx_description
1 polymer ?
#
loop_
_entity_poly.entity_id
_entity_poly.type
_entity_poly.pdbx_seq_one_letter_code
_entity_poly.pdbx_strand_id
1 'polypeptide(L)'
;MPKNIPVPRDRLVSLLPQPLLRFFSRYPPSQPIPADKPHPFEFHINPLSGNRNDPVYSRRRQADLINKARPFGLDGILKEMGALRDMGSSRPMKGLIKWKRHKSERTYKSRMKKRTDALEGMADKIKAWNPAKAEGKAQRLAGKEANIKAATRE
;
A
#
# COMPACT_ATOMS: atom_id res chain seq x y z
N MET A 1 -49.02 -28.07 -4.04
CA MET A 1 -47.72 -27.63 -4.58
C MET A 1 -47.97 -26.47 -5.53
N PRO A 2 -47.38 -25.27 -5.32
CA PRO A 2 -47.52 -24.19 -6.31
C PRO A 2 -46.90 -24.65 -7.63
N LYS A 3 -47.66 -24.53 -8.72
CA LYS A 3 -47.19 -24.86 -10.07
C LYS A 3 -46.07 -23.88 -10.42
N ASN A 4 -44.88 -24.39 -10.74
CA ASN A 4 -43.77 -23.57 -11.21
C ASN A 4 -44.08 -23.14 -12.66
N ILE A 5 -44.83 -22.06 -12.80
CA ILE A 5 -45.20 -21.52 -14.12
C ILE A 5 -43.94 -20.87 -14.71
N PRO A 6 -43.46 -21.32 -15.88
CA PRO A 6 -42.30 -20.72 -16.50
C PRO A 6 -42.61 -19.26 -16.83
N VAL A 7 -41.89 -18.35 -16.18
CA VAL A 7 -41.99 -16.92 -16.49
C VAL A 7 -41.38 -16.70 -17.87
N PRO A 8 -42.07 -16.03 -18.82
CA PRO A 8 -41.52 -15.79 -20.14
C PRO A 8 -40.23 -14.98 -20.02
N ARG A 9 -39.16 -15.45 -20.67
CA ARG A 9 -37.80 -14.87 -20.57
C ARG A 9 -37.78 -13.38 -20.86
N ASP A 10 -38.61 -12.92 -21.81
CA ASP A 10 -38.71 -11.52 -22.21
C ASP A 10 -39.13 -10.59 -21.06
N ARG A 11 -39.97 -11.08 -20.13
CA ARG A 11 -40.37 -10.32 -18.93
C ARG A 11 -39.25 -10.23 -17.91
N LEU A 12 -38.35 -11.20 -17.85
CA LEU A 12 -37.18 -11.15 -16.98
C LEU A 12 -36.13 -10.19 -17.53
N VAL A 13 -35.99 -10.15 -18.86
CA VAL A 13 -35.09 -9.22 -19.55
C VAL A 13 -35.55 -7.77 -19.37
N SER A 14 -36.85 -7.49 -19.44
CA SER A 14 -37.37 -6.13 -19.28
C SER A 14 -37.18 -5.54 -17.86
N LEU A 15 -36.92 -6.37 -16.85
CA LEU A 15 -36.59 -5.94 -15.49
C LEU A 15 -35.14 -5.44 -15.34
N LEU A 16 -34.29 -5.70 -16.33
CA LEU A 16 -32.88 -5.30 -16.28
C LEU A 16 -32.73 -3.78 -16.48
N PRO A 17 -31.77 -3.14 -15.81
CA PRO A 17 -31.48 -1.73 -16.03
C PRO A 17 -31.13 -1.45 -17.49
N GLN A 18 -31.68 -0.37 -18.05
CA GLN A 18 -31.45 0.06 -19.44
C GLN A 18 -29.97 0.04 -19.89
N PRO A 19 -28.99 0.48 -19.08
CA PRO A 19 -27.57 0.41 -19.47
C PRO A 19 -27.05 -1.01 -19.68
N LEU A 20 -27.58 -1.97 -18.92
CA LEU A 20 -27.21 -3.39 -19.00
C LEU A 20 -27.83 -4.02 -20.26
N LEU A 21 -29.09 -3.71 -20.54
CA LEU A 21 -29.77 -4.12 -21.77
C LEU A 21 -29.05 -3.62 -23.03
N ARG A 22 -28.70 -2.33 -23.06
CA ARG A 22 -27.95 -1.73 -24.16
C ARG A 22 -26.56 -2.34 -24.35
N PHE A 23 -25.96 -2.81 -23.26
CA PHE A 23 -24.67 -3.49 -23.31
C PHE A 23 -24.84 -4.87 -23.93
N PHE A 24 -25.75 -5.71 -23.41
CA PHE A 24 -25.97 -7.06 -23.93
C PHE A 24 -26.57 -7.10 -25.34
N SER A 25 -27.31 -6.06 -25.74
CA SER A 25 -27.76 -5.93 -27.13
C SER A 25 -26.60 -5.69 -28.11
N ARG A 26 -25.51 -5.05 -27.65
CA ARG A 26 -24.33 -4.74 -28.46
C ARG A 26 -23.27 -5.82 -28.38
N TYR A 27 -23.11 -6.41 -27.20
CA TYR A 27 -22.14 -7.46 -26.86
C TYR A 27 -22.89 -8.63 -26.19
N PRO A 28 -23.57 -9.48 -26.98
CA PRO A 28 -24.26 -10.63 -26.43
C PRO A 28 -23.25 -11.66 -25.91
N PRO A 29 -23.42 -12.21 -24.70
CA PRO A 29 -22.43 -13.10 -24.09
C PRO A 29 -22.33 -14.47 -24.79
N SER A 30 -23.34 -14.83 -25.59
CA SER A 30 -23.36 -16.09 -26.33
C SER A 30 -22.52 -16.07 -27.61
N GLN A 31 -22.10 -14.89 -28.08
CA GLN A 31 -21.35 -14.77 -29.33
C GLN A 31 -19.94 -14.24 -29.03
N PRO A 32 -18.91 -14.80 -29.67
CA PRO A 32 -17.58 -14.24 -29.56
C PRO A 32 -17.55 -12.83 -30.17
N ILE A 33 -16.71 -11.96 -29.60
CA ILE A 33 -16.54 -10.60 -30.11
C ILE A 33 -15.85 -10.70 -31.49
N PRO A 34 -16.42 -10.12 -32.56
CA PRO A 34 -15.80 -10.16 -33.89
C PRO A 34 -14.41 -9.51 -33.89
N ALA A 35 -13.46 -10.07 -34.63
CA ALA A 35 -12.09 -9.56 -34.71
C ALA A 35 -12.00 -8.11 -35.20
N ASP A 36 -12.94 -7.69 -36.05
CA ASP A 36 -13.00 -6.32 -36.58
C ASP A 36 -13.48 -5.28 -35.53
N LYS A 37 -14.07 -5.73 -34.41
CA LYS A 37 -14.59 -4.85 -33.37
C LYS A 37 -13.64 -4.84 -32.17
N PRO A 38 -13.38 -3.66 -31.59
CA PRO A 38 -12.59 -3.58 -30.38
C PRO A 38 -13.31 -4.25 -29.21
N HIS A 39 -12.54 -4.96 -28.40
CA HIS A 39 -13.01 -5.56 -27.16
C HIS A 39 -13.62 -4.49 -26.24
N PRO A 40 -14.78 -4.72 -25.60
CA PRO A 40 -15.49 -3.67 -24.87
C PRO A 40 -14.74 -3.18 -23.64
N PHE A 41 -13.94 -4.05 -23.00
CA PHE A 41 -13.31 -3.80 -21.70
C PHE A 41 -11.79 -3.69 -21.74
N GLU A 42 -11.18 -4.05 -22.87
CA GLU A 42 -9.72 -4.09 -23.01
C GLU A 42 -9.23 -3.00 -23.96
N PHE A 43 -7.97 -2.62 -23.78
CA PHE A 43 -7.30 -1.71 -24.70
C PHE A 43 -7.01 -2.45 -26.01
N HIS A 44 -7.09 -1.73 -27.13
CA HIS A 44 -6.72 -2.26 -28.43
C HIS A 44 -5.71 -1.33 -29.09
N ILE A 45 -4.86 -1.89 -29.94
CA ILE A 45 -3.89 -1.14 -30.71
C ILE A 45 -4.50 -0.89 -32.09
N ASN A 46 -4.53 0.37 -32.52
CA ASN A 46 -4.98 0.71 -33.86
C ASN A 46 -3.94 0.22 -34.87
N PRO A 47 -4.31 -0.65 -35.85
CA PRO A 47 -3.34 -1.23 -36.79
C PRO A 47 -2.70 -0.20 -37.72
N LEU A 48 -3.39 0.92 -38.01
CA LEU A 48 -2.89 1.94 -38.93
C LEU A 48 -1.94 2.92 -38.23
N SER A 49 -2.29 3.37 -37.02
CA SER A 49 -1.51 4.38 -36.29
C SER A 49 -0.56 3.81 -35.24
N GLY A 50 -0.69 2.54 -34.87
CA GLY A 50 0.06 1.92 -33.77
C GLY A 50 -0.31 2.46 -32.38
N ASN A 51 -1.22 3.44 -32.30
CA ASN A 51 -1.63 4.04 -31.04
C ASN A 51 -2.50 3.06 -30.24
N ARG A 52 -2.29 3.06 -28.92
CA ARG A 52 -3.13 2.32 -27.99
C ARG A 52 -4.38 3.14 -27.69
N ASN A 53 -5.53 2.61 -28.08
CA ASN A 53 -6.82 3.20 -27.80
C ASN A 53 -7.37 2.69 -26.47
N ASP A 54 -8.14 3.55 -25.79
CA ASP A 54 -8.89 3.19 -24.61
C ASP A 54 -9.97 2.13 -24.90
N PRO A 55 -10.38 1.34 -23.88
CA PRO A 55 -11.50 0.43 -24.02
C PRO A 55 -12.79 1.20 -24.33
N VAL A 56 -13.70 0.57 -25.09
CA VAL A 56 -15.01 1.14 -25.44
C VAL A 56 -15.80 1.55 -24.19
N TYR A 57 -15.66 0.78 -23.12
CA TYR A 57 -16.18 1.09 -21.79
C TYR A 57 -15.02 1.39 -20.84
N SER A 58 -14.94 2.63 -20.37
CA SER A 58 -13.99 3.04 -19.35
C SER A 58 -14.21 2.27 -18.03
N ARG A 59 -13.17 2.19 -17.18
CA ARG A 59 -13.24 1.47 -15.90
C ARG A 59 -14.42 1.90 -15.01
N ARG A 60 -14.78 3.18 -15.03
CA ARG A 60 -15.97 3.69 -14.33
C ARG A 60 -17.26 3.05 -14.86
N ARG A 61 -17.43 3.02 -16.18
CA ARG A 61 -18.61 2.41 -16.83
C ARG A 61 -18.65 0.90 -16.64
N GLN A 62 -17.49 0.24 -16.62
CA GLN A 62 -17.38 -1.18 -16.28
C GLN A 62 -17.87 -1.45 -14.86
N ALA A 63 -17.42 -0.64 -13.88
CA ALA A 63 -17.88 -0.74 -12.50
C ALA A 63 -19.39 -0.50 -12.38
N ASP A 64 -19.94 0.49 -13.09
CA ASP A 64 -21.38 0.75 -13.12
C ASP A 64 -22.17 -0.45 -13.66
N LEU A 65 -21.67 -1.10 -14.73
CA LEU A 65 -22.29 -2.30 -15.30
C LEU A 65 -22.25 -3.46 -14.31
N ILE A 66 -21.10 -3.73 -13.70
CA ILE A 66 -20.94 -4.79 -12.68
C ILE A 66 -21.87 -4.52 -11.49
N ASN A 67 -21.90 -3.30 -10.97
CA ASN A 67 -22.76 -2.94 -9.84
C ASN A 67 -24.25 -3.10 -10.17
N LYS A 68 -24.65 -2.82 -11.41
CA LYS A 68 -26.02 -3.04 -11.90
C LYS A 68 -26.33 -4.51 -12.17
N ALA A 69 -25.33 -5.32 -12.51
CA ALA A 69 -25.47 -6.74 -12.78
C ALA A 69 -25.56 -7.59 -11.50
N ARG A 70 -24.87 -7.16 -10.43
CA ARG A 70 -24.79 -7.88 -9.14
C ARG A 70 -26.15 -8.28 -8.56
N PRO A 71 -27.18 -7.41 -8.48
CA PRO A 71 -28.49 -7.79 -7.96
C PRO A 71 -29.19 -8.90 -8.77
N PHE A 72 -28.83 -9.05 -10.05
CA PHE A 72 -29.41 -10.03 -10.96
C PHE A 72 -28.53 -11.27 -11.12
N GLY A 73 -27.40 -11.36 -10.41
CA GLY A 73 -26.45 -12.48 -10.55
C GLY A 73 -25.74 -12.56 -11.90
N LEU A 74 -25.74 -11.47 -12.68
CA LEU A 74 -25.14 -11.42 -14.03
C LEU A 74 -23.69 -10.89 -14.01
N ASP A 75 -23.12 -10.64 -12.83
CA ASP A 75 -21.79 -10.08 -12.68
C ASP A 75 -20.69 -11.06 -13.11
N GLY A 76 -20.88 -12.38 -12.89
CA GLY A 76 -19.95 -13.41 -13.35
C GLY A 76 -19.72 -13.37 -14.85
N ILE A 77 -20.79 -13.25 -15.64
CA ILE A 77 -20.73 -13.16 -17.12
C ILE A 77 -19.92 -11.94 -17.56
N LEU A 78 -20.11 -10.79 -16.91
CA LEU A 78 -19.35 -9.58 -17.25
C LEU A 78 -17.86 -9.72 -16.90
N LYS A 79 -17.54 -10.35 -15.77
CA LYS A 79 -16.15 -10.58 -15.35
C LYS A 79 -15.43 -11.58 -16.26
N GLU A 80 -16.11 -12.63 -16.69
CA GLU A 80 -15.59 -13.60 -17.67
C GLU A 80 -15.26 -12.93 -19.01
N MET A 81 -16.10 -11.99 -19.43
CA MET A 81 -15.81 -11.13 -20.60
C MET A 81 -14.68 -10.12 -20.36
N GLY A 82 -14.02 -10.12 -19.20
CA GLY A 82 -12.89 -9.23 -18.91
C GLY A 82 -13.27 -7.87 -18.34
N ALA A 83 -14.51 -7.67 -17.87
CA ALA A 83 -14.84 -6.49 -17.07
C ALA A 83 -14.02 -6.48 -15.76
N LEU A 84 -13.80 -5.28 -15.21
CA LEU A 84 -13.05 -4.97 -13.98
C LEU A 84 -12.77 -6.19 -13.06
N ARG A 85 -11.49 -6.53 -12.91
CA ARG A 85 -11.03 -7.66 -12.08
C ARG A 85 -11.54 -7.57 -10.65
N ASP A 86 -11.79 -8.73 -10.04
CA ASP A 86 -12.19 -8.83 -8.64
C ASP A 86 -11.13 -8.22 -7.71
N MET A 87 -11.58 -7.31 -6.86
CA MET A 87 -10.76 -6.67 -5.83
C MET A 87 -10.41 -7.62 -4.67
N GLY A 88 -10.96 -8.84 -4.66
CA GLY A 88 -10.82 -9.83 -3.58
C GLY A 88 -9.40 -10.36 -3.39
N SER A 89 -8.52 -10.22 -4.38
CA SER A 89 -7.11 -10.64 -4.30
C SER A 89 -6.16 -9.44 -4.18
N SER A 90 -6.50 -8.47 -3.32
CA SER A 90 -5.60 -7.35 -3.06
C SER A 90 -4.52 -7.75 -2.05
N ARG A 91 -3.25 -7.65 -2.46
CA ARG A 91 -2.12 -7.79 -1.53
C ARG A 91 -2.15 -6.63 -0.53
N PRO A 92 -1.82 -6.88 0.76
CA PRO A 92 -1.79 -5.80 1.74
C PRO A 92 -0.77 -4.72 1.32
N MET A 93 -1.06 -3.46 1.68
CA MET A 93 -0.21 -2.34 1.34
C MET A 93 1.20 -2.51 1.94
N LYS A 94 2.24 -2.13 1.19
CA LYS A 94 3.63 -2.24 1.64
C LYS A 94 3.90 -1.55 2.98
N GLY A 95 3.21 -0.44 3.28
CA GLY A 95 3.35 0.26 4.56
C GLY A 95 2.87 -0.57 5.77
N LEU A 96 1.85 -1.41 5.57
CA LEU A 96 1.35 -2.34 6.58
C LEU A 96 2.32 -3.51 6.78
N ILE A 97 2.86 -4.05 5.68
CA ILE A 97 3.84 -5.15 5.73
C ILE A 97 5.19 -4.68 6.30
N LYS A 98 5.68 -3.52 5.83
CA LYS A 98 7.01 -2.97 6.12
C LYS A 98 6.95 -1.47 6.28
N TRP A 99 6.66 -1.03 7.50
CA TRP A 99 6.68 0.38 7.86
C TRP A 99 8.11 0.95 7.88
N LYS A 100 8.34 2.02 7.12
CA LYS A 100 9.61 2.76 7.00
C LYS A 100 10.09 3.40 8.33
N ARG A 101 9.21 3.57 9.31
CA ARG A 101 9.44 4.33 10.56
C ARG A 101 9.72 5.82 10.34
N HIS A 102 9.67 6.63 11.39
CA HIS A 102 10.09 8.03 11.33
C HIS A 102 11.62 8.19 11.27
N LYS A 103 12.11 9.35 10.82
CA LYS A 103 13.56 9.62 10.72
C LYS A 103 14.26 9.55 12.09
N SER A 104 13.59 10.04 13.14
CA SER A 104 14.06 9.98 14.53
C SER A 104 14.28 8.55 14.99
N GLU A 105 13.32 7.66 14.75
CA GLU A 105 13.40 6.24 15.11
C GLU A 105 14.52 5.51 14.35
N ARG A 106 14.67 5.77 13.05
CA ARG A 106 15.73 5.14 12.24
C ARG A 106 17.12 5.53 12.71
N THR A 107 17.32 6.80 13.05
CA THR A 107 18.63 7.35 13.43
C THR A 107 18.92 7.26 14.92
N TYR A 108 17.95 6.84 15.74
CA TYR A 108 18.05 6.84 17.20
C TYR A 108 19.32 6.14 17.70
N LYS A 109 19.58 4.91 17.22
CA LYS A 109 20.76 4.12 17.63
C LYS A 109 22.07 4.84 17.31
N SER A 110 22.20 5.42 16.12
CA SER A 110 23.38 6.19 15.73
C SER A 110 23.56 7.44 16.60
N ARG A 111 22.47 8.16 16.88
CA ARG A 111 22.51 9.35 17.75
C ARG A 111 22.88 9.01 19.18
N MET A 112 22.36 7.92 19.73
CA MET A 112 22.72 7.46 21.08
C MET A 112 24.18 7.03 21.15
N LYS A 113 24.67 6.29 20.15
CA LYS A 113 26.09 5.94 20.05
C LYS A 113 27.00 7.18 20.00
N LYS A 114 26.67 8.18 19.19
CA LYS A 114 27.41 9.45 19.17
C LYS A 114 27.44 10.15 20.53
N ARG A 115 26.38 10.00 21.34
CA ARG A 115 26.34 10.54 22.69
C ARG A 115 27.24 9.75 23.64
N THR A 116 27.20 8.42 23.60
CA THR A 116 28.07 7.58 24.45
C THR A 116 29.54 7.81 24.13
N ASP A 117 29.91 7.77 22.86
CA ASP A 117 31.30 7.96 22.40
C ASP A 117 31.82 9.37 22.79
N ALA A 118 30.94 10.38 22.77
CA ALA A 118 31.28 11.75 23.19
C ALA A 118 31.49 11.86 24.71
N LEU A 119 30.72 11.12 25.52
CA LEU A 119 30.86 11.10 26.98
C LEU A 119 32.14 10.39 27.41
N GLU A 120 32.47 9.26 26.78
CA GLU A 120 33.70 8.51 27.03
C GLU A 120 34.94 9.36 26.74
N GLY A 121 34.98 10.03 25.58
CA GLY A 121 36.08 10.94 25.22
C GLY A 121 36.04 12.32 25.89
N MET A 122 35.10 12.58 26.80
CA MET A 122 34.91 13.92 27.38
C MET A 122 36.05 14.29 28.35
N ALA A 123 36.53 13.33 29.14
CA ALA A 123 37.59 13.57 30.12
C ALA A 123 38.90 14.03 29.45
N ASP A 124 39.28 13.36 28.36
CA ASP A 124 40.52 13.69 27.65
C ASP A 124 40.44 15.02 26.92
N LYS A 125 39.26 15.36 26.35
CA LYS A 125 39.01 16.69 25.76
C LYS A 125 39.11 17.81 26.80
N ILE A 126 38.58 17.59 28.01
CA ILE A 126 38.67 18.58 29.10
C ILE A 126 40.14 18.79 29.51
N LYS A 127 40.91 17.71 29.65
CA LYS A 127 42.36 17.78 29.95
C LYS A 127 43.12 18.53 28.86
N ALA A 128 42.84 18.22 27.59
CA ALA A 128 43.48 18.89 26.45
C ALA A 128 43.13 20.39 26.37
N TRP A 129 41.90 20.78 26.72
CA TRP A 129 41.47 22.19 26.68
C TRP A 129 42.03 23.02 27.85
N ASN A 130 42.13 22.45 29.05
CA ASN A 130 42.69 23.13 30.22
C ASN A 130 43.47 22.17 31.13
N PRO A 131 44.76 21.91 30.81
CA PRO A 131 45.56 20.93 31.53
C PRO A 131 45.81 21.35 32.98
N ALA A 132 46.16 22.62 33.22
CA ALA A 132 46.48 23.13 34.55
C ALA A 132 45.30 22.98 35.55
N LYS A 133 44.07 23.30 35.13
CA LYS A 133 42.89 23.09 36.00
C LYS A 133 42.55 21.61 36.15
N ALA A 134 42.76 20.79 35.11
CA ALA A 134 42.50 19.35 35.17
C ALA A 134 43.46 18.64 36.14
N GLU A 135 44.75 18.97 36.08
CA GLU A 135 45.80 18.47 36.98
C GLU A 135 45.55 18.90 38.43
N GLY A 136 45.25 20.18 38.67
CA GLY A 136 44.94 20.68 40.00
C GLY A 136 43.69 20.01 40.61
N LYS A 137 42.68 19.66 39.79
CA LYS A 137 41.51 18.90 40.24
C LYS A 137 41.84 17.44 40.53
N ALA A 138 42.69 16.80 39.71
CA ALA A 138 43.14 15.43 39.93
C ALA A 138 43.93 15.30 41.24
N GLN A 139 44.85 16.23 41.52
CA GLN A 139 45.59 16.29 42.78
C GLN A 139 44.66 16.42 44.00
N ARG A 140 43.62 17.27 43.91
CA ARG A 140 42.61 17.43 44.97
C ARG A 140 41.77 16.16 45.21
N LEU A 141 41.41 15.45 44.14
CA LEU A 141 40.68 14.17 44.23
C LEU A 141 41.56 13.09 44.86
N ALA A 142 42.80 12.93 44.41
CA ALA A 142 43.76 11.98 44.97
C ALA A 142 44.02 12.27 46.47
N GLY A 143 44.14 13.55 46.85
CA GLY A 143 44.27 13.95 48.25
C GLY A 143 43.04 13.59 49.10
N LYS A 144 41.83 13.76 48.57
CA LYS A 144 40.59 13.32 49.26
C LYS A 144 40.52 11.80 49.39
N GLU A 145 40.85 11.05 48.34
CA GLU A 145 40.84 9.59 48.37
C GLU A 145 41.86 9.02 49.36
N ALA A 146 43.07 9.60 49.42
CA ALA A 146 44.07 9.23 50.40
C ALA A 146 43.60 9.50 51.84
N ASN A 147 42.93 10.63 52.06
CA ASN A 147 42.40 11.00 53.38
C ASN A 147 41.25 10.08 53.81
N ILE A 148 40.35 9.73 52.89
CA ILE A 148 39.29 8.74 53.15
C ILE A 148 39.89 7.36 53.48
N LYS A 149 40.87 6.90 52.70
CA LYS A 149 41.54 5.61 52.94
C LYS A 149 42.29 5.55 54.28
N ALA A 150 42.88 6.67 54.70
CA ALA A 150 43.52 6.79 56.01
C ALA A 150 42.48 6.74 57.14
N ALA A 151 41.34 7.41 56.97
CA ALA A 151 40.24 7.41 57.94
C ALA A 151 39.51 6.06 58.06
N THR A 152 39.54 5.21 57.03
CA THR A 152 38.92 3.88 57.03
C THR A 152 39.86 2.74 57.43
N ARG A 153 41.12 3.02 57.79
CA ARG A 153 42.16 2.02 58.11
C ARG A 153 42.42 1.82 59.61
N GLU A 154 41.55 2.35 60.46
CA GLU A 154 41.39 1.96 61.87
C GLU A 154 40.24 0.95 61.99
#